data_AF-A0A6A6GPH5-F1
#
_entry.id   AF-A0A6A6GPH5-F1
#
_cell.length_a   1.000
_cell.length_b   1.000
_cell.length_c   1.000
_cell.angle_alpha   90.00
_cell.angle_beta   90.00
_cell.angle_gamma   90.00
#
_symmetry.space_group_name_H-M   'P 1'
#
loop_
_entity.id
_entity.type
_entity.pdbx_description
1 polymer ?
#
loop_
_entity_poly.entity_id
_entity_poly.type
_entity_poly.pdbx_seq_one_letter_code
_entity_poly.pdbx_strand_id
1 'polypeptide(L)'
;MTDNKRPADLQQHFKRYQKAKEQYYESVGLDWKDAKPRNSKKNPSFTAEMPVQPKEEETHGNLTDQVAKESSDSTASSAGLHQGKNADKATIQDHQANPGPAISDKLPEAASKDELKARAEELNKK
;
A
#
# COMPACT_ATOMS: atom_id res chain seq x y z
N MET A 1 -20.52 -42.50 -6.10
CA MET A 1 -20.47 -41.05 -6.35
C MET A 1 -20.45 -40.38 -4.99
N THR A 2 -19.29 -39.89 -4.52
CA THR A 2 -19.21 -39.19 -3.25
C THR A 2 -19.82 -37.80 -3.43
N ASP A 3 -20.87 -37.51 -2.66
CA ASP A 3 -21.52 -36.21 -2.67
C ASP A 3 -20.49 -35.11 -2.35
N ASN A 4 -20.20 -34.26 -3.32
CA ASN A 4 -19.36 -33.06 -3.18
C ASN A 4 -20.08 -31.99 -2.33
N LYS A 5 -20.56 -32.36 -1.14
CA LYS A 5 -21.13 -31.43 -0.17
C LYS A 5 -19.99 -30.65 0.46
N ARG A 6 -19.91 -29.36 0.13
CA ARG A 6 -18.96 -28.42 0.76
C ARG A 6 -19.11 -28.52 2.29
N PRO A 7 -18.01 -28.72 3.04
CA PRO A 7 -18.06 -28.86 4.49
C PRO A 7 -18.72 -27.63 5.12
N ALA A 8 -19.49 -27.85 6.19
CA ALA A 8 -20.32 -26.81 6.82
C ALA A 8 -19.51 -25.58 7.25
N ASP A 9 -18.27 -25.80 7.69
CA ASP A 9 -17.33 -24.75 8.07
C ASP A 9 -16.99 -23.80 6.89
N LEU A 10 -16.73 -24.38 5.70
CA LEU A 10 -16.48 -23.61 4.48
C LEU A 10 -17.72 -22.78 4.09
N GLN A 11 -18.93 -23.31 4.28
CA GLN A 11 -20.16 -22.56 4.03
C GLN A 11 -20.29 -21.36 4.97
N GLN A 12 -19.93 -21.52 6.25
CA GLN A 12 -19.94 -20.43 7.21
C GLN A 12 -18.87 -19.38 6.88
N HIS A 13 -17.68 -19.82 6.46
CA HIS A 13 -16.61 -18.92 6.00
C HIS A 13 -17.06 -18.09 4.78
N PHE A 14 -17.68 -18.72 3.78
CA PHE A 14 -18.22 -18.00 2.62
C PHE A 14 -19.28 -16.97 3.01
N LYS A 15 -20.17 -17.30 3.96
CA LYS A 15 -21.17 -16.34 4.47
C LYS A 15 -20.51 -15.14 5.14
N ARG A 16 -19.50 -15.37 5.99
CA ARG A 16 -18.75 -14.29 6.65
C ARG A 16 -18.01 -13.42 5.63
N TYR A 17 -17.40 -14.04 4.63
CA TYR A 17 -16.71 -13.32 3.55
C TYR A 17 -17.67 -12.41 2.78
N GLN A 18 -18.84 -12.90 2.37
CA GLN A 18 -19.81 -12.07 1.64
C GLN A 18 -20.30 -10.89 2.49
N LYS A 19 -20.58 -11.12 3.79
CA LYS A 19 -20.96 -10.05 4.71
C LYS A 19 -19.86 -8.99 4.85
N ALA A 20 -18.60 -9.40 5.03
CA ALA A 20 -17.47 -8.47 5.14
C ALA A 20 -17.26 -7.69 3.83
N LYS A 21 -17.45 -8.36 2.68
CA LYS A 21 -17.37 -7.74 1.36
C LYS A 21 -18.43 -6.63 1.22
N GLU A 22 -19.68 -6.91 1.55
CA GLU A 22 -20.78 -5.92 1.50
C GLU A 22 -20.50 -4.71 2.37
N GLN A 23 -20.07 -4.92 3.62
CA GLN A 23 -19.71 -3.83 4.55
C GLN A 23 -18.56 -2.96 4.03
N TYR A 24 -17.56 -3.55 3.36
CA TYR A 24 -16.48 -2.80 2.73
C TYR A 24 -16.99 -1.92 1.59
N TYR A 25 -17.82 -2.46 0.68
CA TYR A 25 -18.38 -1.68 -0.43
C TYR A 25 -19.29 -0.54 0.04
N GLU A 26 -20.10 -0.77 1.08
CA GLU A 26 -20.89 0.26 1.75
C GLU A 26 -20.00 1.37 2.34
N SER A 27 -18.88 1.02 2.98
CA SER A 27 -17.99 2.00 3.61
C SER A 27 -17.20 2.84 2.62
N VAL A 28 -16.80 2.27 1.48
CA VAL A 28 -16.07 3.01 0.43
C VAL A 28 -17.00 3.77 -0.52
N GLY A 29 -18.32 3.69 -0.33
CA GLY A 29 -19.30 4.38 -1.17
C GLY A 29 -19.28 3.95 -2.64
N LEU A 30 -18.75 2.76 -2.93
CA LEU A 30 -18.70 2.21 -4.29
C LEU A 30 -19.88 1.28 -4.49
N ASP A 31 -20.90 1.75 -5.20
CA ASP A 31 -21.98 0.87 -5.67
C ASP A 31 -21.49 0.01 -6.84
N TRP A 32 -21.00 -1.18 -6.52
CA TRP A 32 -20.55 -2.15 -7.53
C TRP A 32 -21.71 -2.67 -8.40
N LYS A 33 -22.96 -2.51 -7.98
CA LYS A 33 -24.14 -2.96 -8.74
C LYS A 33 -24.46 -2.03 -9.92
N ASP A 34 -24.05 -0.76 -9.81
CA ASP A 34 -24.23 0.27 -10.83
C ASP A 34 -23.00 0.46 -11.74
N ALA A 35 -21.95 -0.34 -11.55
CA ALA A 35 -20.78 -0.36 -12.42
C ALA A 35 -21.17 -0.87 -13.82
N LYS A 36 -21.61 0.04 -14.69
CA LYS A 36 -21.85 -0.27 -16.10
C LYS A 36 -20.52 -0.69 -16.73
N PRO A 37 -20.41 -1.88 -17.36
CA PRO A 37 -19.24 -2.19 -18.15
C PRO A 37 -19.10 -1.08 -19.20
N ARG A 38 -17.94 -0.43 -19.21
CA ARG A 38 -17.63 0.59 -20.22
C ARG A 38 -17.72 -0.10 -21.58
N ASN A 39 -18.81 0.16 -22.30
CA ASN A 39 -19.15 -0.47 -23.56
C ASN A 39 -18.08 -0.08 -24.61
N SER A 40 -17.01 -0.87 -24.70
CA SER A 40 -15.86 -0.60 -25.58
C SER A 40 -16.19 -1.05 -27.00
N LYS A 41 -17.08 -0.33 -27.69
CA LYS A 41 -17.33 -0.47 -29.13
C LYS A 41 -17.12 0.86 -29.87
N LYS A 42 -16.01 1.51 -29.59
CA LYS A 42 -15.43 2.50 -30.50
C LYS A 42 -13.94 2.18 -30.57
N ASN A 43 -13.55 1.33 -31.52
CA ASN A 43 -12.16 1.30 -31.94
C ASN A 43 -11.88 2.69 -32.52
N PRO A 44 -10.99 3.50 -31.93
CA PRO A 44 -10.65 4.78 -32.53
C PRO A 44 -10.08 4.50 -33.92
N SER A 45 -10.66 5.12 -34.94
CA SER A 45 -10.07 5.12 -36.27
C SER A 45 -8.66 5.71 -36.14
N PHE A 46 -7.66 4.92 -36.50
CA PHE A 46 -6.21 5.24 -36.41
C PHE A 46 -5.80 6.51 -37.18
N THR A 47 -6.72 7.19 -37.86
CA THR A 47 -6.52 8.42 -38.62
C THR A 47 -6.81 9.71 -37.84
N ALA A 48 -7.13 9.63 -36.56
CA ALA A 48 -7.01 10.81 -35.69
C ALA A 48 -5.53 11.21 -35.65
N GLU A 49 -5.20 12.48 -35.89
CA GLU A 49 -3.86 13.06 -35.83
C GLU A 49 -3.16 12.74 -34.50
N MET A 50 -2.65 11.52 -34.36
CA MET A 50 -1.85 11.12 -33.22
C MET A 50 -0.46 11.69 -33.47
N PRO A 51 0.13 12.41 -32.51
CA PRO A 51 1.50 12.89 -32.65
C PRO A 51 2.40 11.69 -32.95
N VAL A 52 2.94 11.68 -34.17
CA VAL A 52 3.92 10.68 -34.62
C VAL A 52 5.16 10.90 -33.77
N GLN A 53 5.55 9.87 -33.00
CA GLN A 53 6.83 9.92 -32.30
C GLN A 53 7.96 9.95 -33.33
N PRO A 54 8.99 10.80 -33.14
CA PRO A 54 10.16 10.81 -34.02
C PRO A 54 10.80 9.42 -34.03
N LYS A 55 11.35 9.02 -35.18
CA LYS A 55 12.02 7.72 -35.35
C LYS A 55 13.14 7.60 -34.32
N GLU A 56 13.34 6.41 -33.77
CA GLU A 56 14.31 6.16 -32.68
C GLU A 56 15.73 6.63 -33.01
N GLU A 57 16.10 6.70 -34.29
CA GLU A 57 17.40 7.18 -34.76
C GLU A 57 17.64 8.68 -34.53
N GLU A 58 16.58 9.48 -34.36
CA GLU A 58 16.65 10.91 -34.02
C GLU A 58 16.45 11.18 -32.52
N THR A 59 16.30 10.13 -31.70
CA THR A 59 16.05 10.32 -30.27
C THR A 59 17.35 10.67 -29.53
N HIS A 60 17.29 11.75 -28.76
CA HIS A 60 18.35 12.10 -27.82
C HIS A 60 18.63 10.87 -26.95
N GLY A 61 19.90 10.43 -26.88
CA GLY A 61 20.32 9.14 -26.34
C GLY A 61 19.77 8.76 -24.96
N ASN A 62 20.07 7.53 -24.52
CA ASN A 62 19.57 6.91 -23.28
C ASN A 62 19.37 7.91 -22.14
N LEU A 63 18.24 7.81 -21.42
CA LEU A 63 17.87 8.71 -20.33
C LEU A 63 19.01 8.97 -19.32
N THR A 64 19.86 7.97 -19.10
CA THR A 64 21.07 8.07 -18.27
C THR A 64 22.10 9.08 -18.80
N ASP A 65 22.28 9.16 -20.12
CA ASP A 65 23.19 10.12 -20.76
C ASP A 65 22.60 11.53 -20.75
N GLN A 66 21.28 11.67 -20.83
CA GLN A 66 20.61 12.97 -20.73
C GLN A 66 20.74 13.54 -19.32
N VAL A 67 20.46 12.74 -18.30
CA VAL A 67 20.62 13.14 -16.89
C VAL A 67 22.08 13.51 -16.60
N ALA A 68 23.05 12.76 -17.13
CA ALA A 68 24.47 13.08 -16.96
C ALA A 68 24.87 14.41 -17.64
N LYS A 69 24.35 14.68 -18.86
CA LYS A 69 24.65 15.91 -19.60
C LYS A 69 23.99 17.15 -18.98
N GLU A 70 22.75 17.03 -18.52
CA GLU A 70 21.94 18.15 -18.00
C GLU A 70 22.08 18.35 -16.48
N SER A 71 22.81 17.47 -15.79
CA SER A 71 23.03 17.58 -14.33
C SER A 71 23.81 18.83 -13.92
N SER A 72 24.64 19.39 -14.80
CA SER A 72 25.54 20.49 -14.44
C SER A 72 24.80 21.82 -14.22
N ASP A 73 23.66 22.02 -14.89
CA ASP A 73 22.86 23.25 -14.82
C ASP A 73 21.55 23.08 -14.02
N SER A 74 21.40 21.95 -13.32
CA SER A 74 20.20 21.63 -12.56
C SER A 74 20.03 22.52 -11.32
N THR A 75 19.01 23.37 -11.32
CA THR A 75 18.60 24.22 -10.19
C THR A 75 17.70 23.51 -9.18
N ALA A 76 17.43 22.21 -9.39
CA ALA A 76 16.50 21.37 -8.64
C ALA A 76 16.77 21.29 -7.12
N SER A 77 17.97 21.64 -6.67
CA SER A 77 18.32 21.74 -5.25
C SER A 77 19.14 23.01 -4.95
N SER A 78 18.68 24.16 -5.44
CA SER A 78 19.17 25.48 -5.00
C SER A 78 18.53 25.96 -3.68
N ALA A 79 17.66 25.15 -3.06
CA ALA A 79 17.16 25.43 -1.71
C ALA A 79 18.31 25.29 -0.69
N GLY A 80 18.61 26.37 0.03
CA GLY A 80 19.72 26.45 1.00
C GLY A 80 19.64 25.46 2.19
N LEU A 81 18.62 24.60 2.22
CA LEU A 81 18.45 23.55 3.21
C LEU A 81 19.44 22.38 3.03
N HIS A 82 20.00 22.21 1.83
CA HIS A 82 21.02 21.16 1.54
C HIS A 82 22.46 21.67 1.57
N GLN A 83 22.68 22.99 1.74
CA GLN A 83 24.01 23.56 1.89
C GLN A 83 24.46 23.35 3.33
N GLY A 84 25.31 22.34 3.51
CA GLY A 84 25.83 21.88 4.79
C GLY A 84 26.35 23.01 5.67
N LYS A 85 25.50 23.49 6.57
CA LYS A 85 25.94 23.92 7.90
C LYS A 85 25.86 22.67 8.78
N ASN A 86 27.04 22.14 9.07
CA ASN A 86 27.28 21.02 9.96
C ASN A 86 26.69 21.32 11.36
N ALA A 87 25.40 21.06 11.57
CA ALA A 87 24.79 21.17 12.89
C ALA A 87 24.01 19.91 13.29
N ASP A 88 23.20 19.31 12.41
CA ASP A 88 22.33 18.18 12.82
C ASP A 88 22.18 17.11 11.73
N LYS A 89 23.29 16.59 11.20
CA LYS A 89 23.21 15.39 10.36
C LYS A 89 23.23 14.17 11.26
N ALA A 90 22.15 13.39 11.22
CA ALA A 90 22.10 12.08 11.86
C ALA A 90 23.29 11.23 11.38
N THR A 91 24.08 10.78 12.33
CA THR A 91 25.23 9.90 12.12
C THR A 91 24.76 8.45 12.00
N ILE A 92 25.60 7.57 11.45
CA ILE A 92 25.27 6.13 11.34
C ILE A 92 25.00 5.53 12.73
N GLN A 93 25.64 6.05 13.77
CA GLN A 93 25.43 5.68 15.17
C GLN A 93 24.03 6.04 15.68
N ASP A 94 23.36 7.06 15.15
CA ASP A 94 22.00 7.44 15.57
C ASP A 94 20.95 6.41 15.12
N HIS A 95 21.29 5.56 14.15
CA HIS A 95 20.48 4.43 13.70
C HIS A 95 20.91 3.09 14.33
N GLN A 96 21.93 3.08 15.20
CA GLN A 96 22.40 1.88 15.92
C GLN A 96 21.63 1.60 17.21
N ALA A 97 20.53 2.33 17.48
CA ALA A 97 19.64 1.99 18.59
C ALA A 97 19.22 0.51 18.52
N ASN A 98 19.07 -0.12 19.68
CA ASN A 98 18.75 -1.55 19.79
C ASN A 98 17.61 -1.92 18.83
N PRO A 99 17.77 -2.96 17.97
CA PRO A 99 16.73 -3.37 17.04
C PRO A 99 15.42 -3.68 17.77
N GLY A 100 14.42 -2.82 17.58
CA GLY A 100 13.09 -3.00 18.15
C GLY A 100 12.53 -1.73 18.78
N PRO A 101 11.21 -1.71 19.07
CA PRO A 101 10.61 -0.61 19.82
C PRO A 101 11.26 -0.50 21.19
N ALA A 102 11.58 0.72 21.62
CA ALA A 102 12.01 0.98 22.98
C ALA A 102 10.89 0.60 23.95
N ILE A 103 11.01 -0.57 24.58
CA ILE A 103 10.07 -1.02 25.61
C ILE A 103 10.47 -0.33 26.90
N SER A 104 9.63 0.59 27.40
CA SER A 104 9.83 1.21 28.70
C SER A 104 9.64 0.19 29.82
N ASP A 105 10.52 0.17 30.83
CA ASP A 105 10.46 -0.75 31.98
C ASP A 105 9.19 -0.61 32.85
N LYS A 106 8.34 0.39 32.58
CA LYS A 106 7.08 0.65 33.28
C LYS A 106 5.86 0.09 32.55
N LEU A 107 5.99 -1.08 31.92
CA LEU A 107 4.80 -1.81 31.47
C LEU A 107 4.03 -2.35 32.68
N PRO A 108 2.69 -2.40 32.63
CA PRO A 108 1.91 -3.04 33.67
C PRO A 108 2.31 -4.52 33.79
N GLU A 109 2.36 -5.03 35.02
CA GLU A 109 2.68 -6.42 35.28
C GLU A 109 1.73 -7.33 34.51
N ALA A 110 2.29 -8.37 33.87
CA ALA A 110 1.48 -9.32 33.12
C ALA A 110 0.47 -9.97 34.06
N ALA A 111 -0.82 -9.79 33.77
CA ALA A 111 -1.89 -10.40 34.55
C ALA A 111 -1.68 -11.93 34.62
N SER A 112 -1.95 -12.50 35.78
CA SER A 112 -1.76 -13.92 36.01
C SER A 112 -2.68 -14.75 35.09
N LYS A 113 -2.28 -15.99 34.77
CA LYS A 113 -3.06 -16.88 33.89
C LYS A 113 -4.50 -17.09 34.37
N ASP A 114 -4.71 -17.08 35.68
CA ASP A 114 -6.03 -17.28 36.29
C ASP A 114 -6.93 -16.05 36.13
N GLU A 115 -6.38 -14.84 36.26
CA GLU A 115 -7.11 -13.59 36.03
C GLU A 115 -7.51 -13.42 34.56
N LEU A 116 -6.63 -13.81 33.63
CA LEU A 116 -6.94 -13.81 32.20
C LEU A 116 -8.08 -14.78 31.86
N LYS A 117 -8.09 -15.96 32.50
CA LYS A 117 -9.13 -16.97 32.29
C LYS A 117 -10.48 -16.51 32.84
N ALA A 118 -10.51 -15.93 34.04
CA ALA A 118 -11.73 -15.38 34.64
C ALA A 118 -12.34 -14.27 33.77
N ARG A 119 -11.51 -13.34 33.26
CA ARG A 119 -11.97 -12.29 32.32
C ARG A 119 -12.52 -12.87 31.02
N ALA A 120 -11.88 -13.91 30.48
CA ALA A 120 -12.33 -14.55 29.26
C ALA A 120 -13.68 -15.26 29.44
N GLU A 121 -13.88 -15.94 30.57
CA GLU A 121 -15.15 -16.59 30.91
C GLU A 121 -16.29 -15.60 31.13
N GLU A 122 -16.02 -14.41 31.68
CA GLU A 122 -17.01 -13.35 31.82
C GLU A 122 -17.43 -12.77 30.46
N LEU A 123 -16.46 -12.51 29.57
CA LEU A 123 -16.73 -11.96 28.23
C LEU A 123 -17.44 -12.94 27.29
N ASN A 124 -17.25 -14.25 27.48
CA ASN A 124 -17.87 -15.28 26.67
C ASN A 124 -19.33 -15.59 27.06
N LYS A 125 -19.89 -14.94 28.08
CA LYS A 125 -21.32 -15.06 28.45
C LYS A 125 -22.26 -14.22 27.58
N LYS A 126 -21.83 -13.83 26.37
CA LYS A 126 -22.68 -13.16 25.38
C LYS A 126 -23.47 -14.15 24.53
#